data_AF-A0A958VWG5-F1
#
_entry.id   AF-A0A958VWG5-F1
#
_cell.length_a   1.000
_cell.length_b   1.000
_cell.length_c   1.000
_cell.angle_alpha   90.00
_cell.angle_beta   90.00
_cell.angle_gamma   90.00
#
_symmetry.space_group_name_H-M   'P 1'
#
loop_
_entity.id
_entity.type
_entity.pdbx_description
1 polymer ?
#
loop_
_entity_poly.entity_id
_entity_poly.type
_entity_poly.pdbx_seq_one_letter_code
_entity_poly.pdbx_strand_id
1 'polypeptide(L)'
;MSELPPSIQELISTPIRKEIFKMVNLQKDGFTFHELYTSLEKKNINVSVTSVQNFLKALHYRGYLKEYALKENKTPGRSTIHYKKLY
;
A
#
# COMPACT_ATOMS: atom_id res chain seq x y z
N MET A 1 -6.11 -18.12 9.69
CA MET A 1 -6.17 -16.65 9.59
C MET A 1 -4.93 -16.13 10.28
N SER A 2 -3.91 -15.67 9.55
CA SER A 2 -2.69 -15.14 10.17
C SER A 2 -3.07 -13.84 10.89
N GLU A 3 -3.00 -13.85 12.23
CA GLU A 3 -3.28 -12.67 13.03
C GLU A 3 -2.29 -11.57 12.67
N LEU A 4 -2.80 -10.41 12.23
CA LEU A 4 -1.96 -9.27 11.93
C LEU A 4 -1.21 -8.86 13.20
N PRO A 5 0.08 -8.46 13.09
CA PRO A 5 0.82 -7.97 14.24
C PRO A 5 0.04 -6.83 14.93
N PRO A 6 0.05 -6.72 16.28
CA PRO A 6 -0.67 -5.65 16.99
C PRO A 6 -0.36 -4.26 16.45
N SER A 7 0.90 -4.04 16.06
CA SER A 7 1.34 -2.79 15.43
C SER A 7 0.61 -2.51 14.10
N ILE A 8 0.29 -3.52 13.29
CA ILE A 8 -0.49 -3.30 12.06
C ILE A 8 -1.95 -3.07 12.38
N GLN A 9 -2.50 -3.77 13.38
CA GLN A 9 -3.89 -3.59 13.83
C GLN A 9 -4.16 -2.17 14.33
N GLU A 10 -3.27 -1.60 15.14
CA GLU A 10 -3.36 -0.20 15.58
C GLU A 10 -3.31 0.78 14.41
N LEU A 11 -2.48 0.50 13.40
CA LEU A 11 -2.33 1.36 12.24
C LEU A 11 -3.64 1.42 11.43
N ILE A 12 -4.36 0.30 11.31
CA ILE A 12 -5.65 0.18 10.61
C ILE A 12 -6.86 0.45 11.51
N SER A 13 -6.68 1.21 12.59
CA SER A 13 -7.78 1.55 13.51
C SER A 13 -8.90 2.36 12.85
N THR A 14 -8.59 3.23 11.89
CA THR A 14 -9.60 4.10 11.25
C THR A 14 -10.29 3.42 10.06
N PRO A 15 -11.57 3.73 9.76
CA PRO A 15 -12.31 3.14 8.65
C PRO A 15 -11.59 3.31 7.30
N ILE A 16 -11.06 4.50 7.03
CA ILE A 16 -10.32 4.80 5.79
C ILE A 16 -9.07 3.93 5.67
N ARG A 17 -8.31 3.78 6.76
CA ARG A 17 -7.10 2.95 6.76
C ARG A 17 -7.43 1.47 6.63
N LYS A 18 -8.56 1.00 7.16
CA LYS A 18 -9.06 -0.36 6.91
C LYS A 18 -9.35 -0.59 5.43
N GLU A 19 -9.98 0.38 4.76
CA GLU A 19 -10.26 0.27 3.33
C GLU A 19 -8.98 0.28 2.49
N ILE A 20 -8.03 1.18 2.79
CA ILE A 20 -6.70 1.17 2.14
C ILE A 20 -5.99 -0.16 2.37
N PHE A 21 -6.01 -0.66 3.62
CA PHE A 21 -5.40 -1.93 3.98
C PHE A 21 -6.03 -3.12 3.25
N LYS A 22 -7.36 -3.16 3.11
CA LYS A 22 -8.04 -4.17 2.30
C LYS A 22 -7.53 -4.15 0.86
N MET A 23 -7.40 -2.97 0.25
CA MET A 23 -6.88 -2.85 -1.11
C MET A 23 -5.45 -3.32 -1.24
N VAL A 24 -4.59 -2.99 -0.26
CA VAL A 24 -3.22 -3.52 -0.17
C VAL A 24 -3.24 -5.04 -0.06
N ASN A 25 -4.13 -5.60 0.76
CA ASN A 25 -4.20 -7.04 0.97
C ASN A 25 -4.71 -7.83 -0.25
N LEU A 26 -5.48 -7.19 -1.14
CA LEU A 26 -5.93 -7.79 -2.39
C LEU A 26 -4.82 -7.91 -3.45
N GLN A 27 -3.72 -7.16 -3.33
CA GLN A 27 -2.60 -7.23 -4.26
C GLN A 27 -1.82 -8.53 -4.04
N LYS A 28 -1.66 -9.33 -5.10
CA LYS A 28 -0.98 -10.65 -5.06
C LYS A 28 0.48 -10.56 -5.50
N ASP A 29 0.72 -9.83 -6.58
CA ASP A 29 2.04 -9.57 -7.16
C ASP A 29 2.35 -8.09 -6.95
N GLY A 30 3.55 -7.78 -6.44
CA GLY A 30 3.84 -6.46 -5.86
C GLY A 30 3.36 -5.27 -6.69
N PHE A 31 2.93 -4.22 -5.99
CA PHE A 31 2.12 -3.13 -6.55
C PHE A 31 2.82 -1.78 -6.37
N THR A 32 2.50 -0.82 -7.21
CA THR A 32 2.95 0.56 -7.07
C THR A 32 1.94 1.40 -6.30
N PHE A 33 2.41 2.54 -5.76
CA PHE A 33 1.53 3.56 -5.19
C PHE A 33 0.41 3.96 -6.17
N HIS A 34 0.75 4.16 -7.44
CA HIS A 34 -0.20 4.59 -8.46
C HIS A 34 -1.31 3.57 -8.68
N GLU A 35 -0.98 2.28 -8.81
CA GLU A 35 -1.97 1.21 -8.97
C GLU A 35 -2.93 1.12 -7.78
N LEU A 36 -2.40 1.23 -6.56
CA LEU A 36 -3.22 1.24 -5.35
C LEU A 36 -4.14 2.48 -5.33
N TYR A 37 -3.58 3.67 -5.57
CA TYR A 37 -4.32 4.92 -5.52
C TYR A 37 -5.44 4.96 -6.56
N THR A 38 -5.15 4.60 -7.81
CA THR A 38 -6.16 4.49 -8.87
C THR A 38 -7.23 3.44 -8.53
N SER A 39 -6.88 2.36 -7.84
CA SER A 39 -7.86 1.36 -7.38
C SER A 39 -8.80 1.90 -6.28
N LEU A 40 -8.27 2.75 -5.39
CA LEU A 40 -9.06 3.44 -4.37
C LEU A 40 -10.02 4.46 -5.00
N GLU A 41 -9.55 5.24 -5.98
CA GLU A 41 -10.38 6.19 -6.73
C GLU A 41 -11.52 5.49 -7.48
N LYS A 42 -11.22 4.38 -8.17
CA LYS A 42 -12.24 3.57 -8.87
C LYS A 42 -13.32 3.02 -7.94
N LYS A 43 -13.00 2.84 -6.65
CA LYS A 43 -13.95 2.40 -5.61
C LYS A 43 -14.66 3.55 -4.91
N ASN A 44 -14.50 4.79 -5.37
CA ASN A 44 -15.03 6.01 -4.74
C ASN A 44 -14.60 6.18 -3.28
N ILE A 45 -13.41 5.69 -2.91
CA ILE A 45 -12.87 5.88 -1.56
C ILE A 45 -12.17 7.24 -1.55
N ASN A 46 -12.79 8.21 -0.87
CA ASN A 46 -12.25 9.58 -0.78
C ASN A 46 -11.04 9.63 0.16
N VAL A 47 -9.83 9.62 -0.39
CA VAL A 47 -8.57 9.67 0.36
C VAL A 47 -7.62 10.65 -0.31
N SER A 48 -6.84 11.39 0.47
CA SER A 48 -5.77 12.19 -0.09
C SER A 48 -4.57 11.32 -0.49
N VAL A 49 -3.93 11.69 -1.60
CA VAL A 49 -2.64 11.12 -2.07
C VAL A 49 -1.65 10.97 -0.90
N THR A 50 -1.46 12.04 -0.13
CA THR A 50 -0.55 12.08 1.03
C THR A 50 -0.92 11.07 2.10
N SER A 51 -2.22 10.86 2.37
CA SER A 51 -2.66 9.88 3.36
C SER A 51 -2.30 8.46 2.96
N VAL A 52 -2.46 8.11 1.68
CA VAL A 52 -2.09 6.80 1.15
C VAL A 52 -0.59 6.60 1.17
N GLN A 53 0.19 7.61 0.76
CA GLN A 53 1.66 7.55 0.83
C GLN A 53 2.16 7.34 2.26
N ASN A 54 1.65 8.12 3.22
CA ASN A 54 2.03 7.98 4.63
C ASN A 54 1.64 6.62 5.19
N PHE A 55 0.50 6.08 4.78
CA PHE A 55 0.06 4.77 5.22
C PHE A 55 0.95 3.64 4.67
N LEU A 56 1.33 3.69 3.38
CA LEU A 56 2.26 2.72 2.80
C LEU A 56 3.65 2.78 3.45
N LYS A 57 4.17 3.99 3.71
CA LYS A 57 5.42 4.17 4.45
C LYS A 57 5.33 3.59 5.86
N ALA A 58 4.21 3.78 6.56
CA ALA A 58 4.02 3.22 7.89
C ALA A 58 3.95 1.69 7.88
N LEU A 59 3.31 1.08 6.88
CA LEU A 59 3.30 -0.37 6.69
C LEU A 59 4.70 -0.91 6.35
N HIS A 60 5.48 -0.17 5.54
CA HIS A 60 6.87 -0.52 5.25
C HIS A 60 7.74 -0.46 6.50
N TYR A 61 7.66 0.63 7.27
CA TYR A 61 8.40 0.82 8.51
C TYR A 61 8.11 -0.26 9.56
N ARG A 62 6.85 -0.73 9.63
CA ARG A 62 6.43 -1.83 10.53
C ARG A 62 6.73 -3.22 9.96
N GLY A 63 7.43 -3.31 8.83
CA GLY A 63 7.85 -4.57 8.22
C GLY A 63 6.73 -5.37 7.55
N TYR A 64 5.55 -4.78 7.32
CA TYR A 64 4.44 -5.45 6.62
C TYR A 64 4.63 -5.43 5.09
N LEU A 65 5.18 -4.32 4.58
CA LEU A 65 5.55 -4.17 3.17
C LEU A 65 7.07 -4.11 3.03
N LYS A 66 7.58 -4.70 1.96
CA LYS A 66 8.93 -4.47 1.46
C LYS A 66 8.87 -3.55 0.25
N GLU A 67 9.54 -2.42 0.35
CA GLU A 67 9.78 -1.53 -0.78
C GLU A 67 10.92 -2.10 -1.63
N TYR A 68 10.76 -2.10 -2.95
CA TYR A 68 11.81 -2.45 -3.90
C TYR A 68 11.65 -1.67 -5.19
N ALA A 69 12.77 -1.29 -5.80
CA ALA A 69 12.78 -0.76 -7.15
C ALA A 69 12.82 -1.93 -8.14
N LEU A 70 11.93 -1.93 -9.13
CA LEU A 70 12.17 -2.75 -10.32
C LEU A 70 13.29 -2.07 -11.12
N LYS A 71 14.38 -2.80 -11.38
CA LYS A 71 15.46 -2.31 -12.25
C LYS A 71 14.84 -1.88 -13.59
N GLU A 72 15.17 -0.66 -13.98
CA GLU A 72 14.61 0.12 -15.08
C GLU A 72 14.23 -0.69 -16.33
N ASN A 73 12.95 -0.70 -16.66
CA ASN A 73 12.60 -0.47 -18.06
C ASN A 73 12.33 1.02 -18.20
N LYS A 74 13.21 1.71 -18.93
CA LYS A 74 13.22 3.16 -19.16
C LYS A 74 11.86 3.63 -19.68
N THR A 75 10.98 4.07 -18.81
CA THR A 75 9.82 4.88 -19.20
C THR A 75 9.70 6.03 -18.20
N PRO A 76 10.10 7.25 -18.59
CA PRO A 76 10.03 8.41 -17.72
C PRO A 76 8.58 8.64 -17.27
N GLY A 77 8.35 8.78 -15.95
CA GLY A 77 7.06 9.20 -15.40
C GLY A 77 6.23 8.13 -14.67
N ARG A 78 6.60 6.84 -14.69
CA ARG A 78 5.98 5.83 -13.81
C ARG A 78 6.78 5.66 -12.52
N SER A 79 6.09 5.74 -11.38
CA SER A 79 6.70 5.50 -10.06
C SER A 79 7.43 4.16 -10.06
N THR A 80 8.75 4.20 -9.90
CA THR A 80 9.67 3.05 -9.94
C THR A 80 9.63 2.20 -8.66
N ILE A 81 8.83 2.62 -7.68
CA ILE A 81 8.76 2.03 -6.34
C ILE A 81 7.59 1.05 -6.26
N HIS A 82 7.94 -0.21 -6.02
CA HIS A 82 7.00 -1.30 -5.79
C HIS A 82 6.99 -1.72 -4.33
N TYR A 83 5.82 -2.17 -3.88
CA TYR A 83 5.58 -2.73 -2.56
C TYR A 83 5.19 -4.20 -2.71
N LYS A 84 5.82 -5.07 -1.93
CA LYS A 84 5.42 -6.48 -1.81
C LYS A 84 5.08 -6.79 -0.36
N LYS A 85 3.98 -7.49 -0.13
CA LYS A 85 3.60 -7.97 1.20
C LYS A 85 4.60 -9.03 1.67
N LEU A 86 5.00 -8.96 2.93
CA LEU A 86 5.86 -9.94 3.57
C LEU A 86 5.08 -11.03 4.33
N TYR A 87 3.79 -10.78 4.60
CA TYR A 87 2.86 -11.64 5.33
C TYR A 87 1.59 -11.90 4.52
#